data_AF-A0A2K2U253-F1
#
_entry.id   AF-A0A2K2U253-F1
#
_cell.length_a   1.000
_cell.length_b   1.000
_cell.length_c   1.000
_cell.angle_alpha   90.00
_cell.angle_beta   90.00
_cell.angle_gamma   90.00
#
_symmetry.space_group_name_H-M   'P 1'
#
loop_
_entity.id
_entity.type
_entity.pdbx_description
1 polymer ?
#
loop_
_entity_poly.entity_id
_entity_poly.type
_entity_poly.pdbx_seq_one_letter_code
_entity_poly.pdbx_strand_id
1 'polypeptide(L)'
;MKPREWLGWIALVLLPLAIDFAMLAALPLPDTMAMHFGLDGAPDRWGSKYELLIIGGIMSGANLVMALMYWKIEALFAMGLVNGVKTIRGARIVLWATGALIAVLTAGASIFLVSTALAAA
;
A
#
# COMPACT_ATOMS: atom_id res chain seq x y z
N MET A 1 -15.37 7.29 -14.88
CA MET A 1 -14.44 8.01 -13.99
C MET A 1 -14.09 9.34 -14.60
N LYS A 2 -14.07 10.40 -13.79
CA LYS A 2 -13.63 11.74 -14.20
C LYS A 2 -12.10 11.82 -14.23
N PRO A 3 -11.47 12.72 -15.01
CA PRO A 3 -10.01 12.84 -15.07
C PRO A 3 -9.35 13.01 -13.71
N ARG A 4 -9.92 13.81 -12.82
CA ARG A 4 -9.42 14.00 -11.44
C ARG A 4 -9.43 12.72 -10.59
N GLU A 5 -10.39 11.82 -10.83
CA GLU A 5 -10.48 10.54 -10.11
C GLU A 5 -9.39 9.60 -10.60
N TRP A 6 -9.10 9.61 -11.90
CA TRP A 6 -7.95 8.88 -12.46
C TRP A 6 -6.64 9.34 -11.86
N LEU A 7 -6.41 10.64 -11.78
CA LEU A 7 -5.18 11.19 -11.18
C LEU A 7 -5.00 10.74 -9.73
N GLY A 8 -6.06 10.83 -8.92
CA GLY A 8 -5.96 10.39 -7.53
C GLY A 8 -5.73 8.88 -7.39
N TRP A 9 -6.32 8.05 -8.26
CA TRP A 9 -6.09 6.60 -8.24
C TRP A 9 -4.69 6.25 -8.72
N ILE A 10 -4.19 6.90 -9.78
CA ILE A 10 -2.81 6.75 -10.23
C ILE A 10 -1.84 7.12 -9.09
N ALA A 11 -2.11 8.22 -8.38
CA ALA A 11 -1.32 8.59 -7.22
C ALA A 11 -1.36 7.50 -6.14
N LEU A 12 -2.54 7.00 -5.75
CA LEU A 12 -2.65 5.93 -4.75
C LEU A 12 -2.00 4.61 -5.19
N VAL A 13 -2.04 4.27 -6.49
CA VAL A 13 -1.39 3.08 -7.02
C VAL A 13 0.12 3.22 -6.94
N LEU A 14 0.68 4.38 -7.31
CA LEU A 14 2.13 4.56 -7.34
C LEU A 14 2.74 4.87 -5.98
N LEU A 15 1.94 5.41 -5.04
CA LEU A 15 2.43 5.93 -3.77
C LEU A 15 3.14 4.88 -2.89
N PRO A 16 2.64 3.64 -2.69
CA PRO A 16 3.34 2.61 -1.92
C PRO A 16 4.76 2.34 -2.45
N LEU A 17 4.90 2.05 -3.74
CA LEU A 17 6.21 1.88 -4.38
C LEU A 17 7.09 3.13 -4.30
N ALA A 18 6.51 4.33 -4.47
CA ALA A 18 7.27 5.57 -4.40
C ALA A 18 7.83 5.83 -2.99
N ILE A 19 7.09 5.46 -1.94
CA ILE A 19 7.56 5.54 -0.55
C ILE A 19 8.79 4.64 -0.37
N ASP A 20 8.70 3.37 -0.74
CA ASP A 20 9.79 2.41 -0.54
C ASP A 20 11.03 2.77 -1.38
N PHE A 21 10.82 3.21 -2.62
CA PHE A 21 11.91 3.70 -3.46
C PHE A 21 12.58 4.93 -2.85
N ALA A 22 11.81 5.89 -2.32
CA ALA A 22 12.35 7.07 -1.68
C ALA A 22 13.18 6.72 -0.43
N MET A 23 12.72 5.77 0.40
CA MET A 23 13.47 5.31 1.57
C MET A 23 14.79 4.65 1.17
N LEU A 24 14.78 3.78 0.16
CA LEU A 24 15.99 3.13 -0.35
C LEU A 24 16.99 4.11 -0.97
N ALA A 25 16.50 5.15 -1.65
CA ALA A 25 17.34 6.14 -2.29
C ALA A 25 17.92 7.16 -1.31
N ALA A 26 17.18 7.50 -0.24
CA ALA A 26 17.53 8.59 0.66
C ALA A 26 18.29 8.14 1.91
N LEU A 27 18.21 6.88 2.31
CA LEU A 27 18.71 6.41 3.60
C LEU A 27 19.86 5.40 3.46
N PRO A 28 20.87 5.47 4.35
CA PRO A 28 22.02 4.56 4.31
C PRO A 28 21.66 3.21 4.94
N LEU A 29 20.78 2.45 4.27
CA LEU A 29 20.29 1.18 4.79
C LEU A 29 21.31 0.06 4.59
N PRO A 30 21.53 -0.80 5.61
CA PRO A 30 22.38 -1.97 5.48
C PRO A 30 21.80 -2.93 4.45
N ASP A 31 22.66 -3.71 3.79
CA ASP A 31 22.22 -4.62 2.72
C ASP A 31 21.28 -5.72 3.22
N THR A 32 21.41 -6.08 4.51
CA THR A 32 20.51 -6.99 5.22
C THR A 32 19.92 -6.30 6.45
N MET A 33 18.61 -6.37 6.61
CA MET A 33 17.87 -5.80 7.74
C MET A 33 16.73 -6.71 8.20
N ALA A 34 16.21 -6.46 9.40
CA ALA A 34 15.02 -7.13 9.90
C ALA A 34 13.82 -6.77 9.01
N MET A 35 13.13 -7.79 8.50
CA MET A 35 11.99 -7.64 7.60
C MET A 35 10.70 -8.24 8.16
N HIS A 36 10.80 -8.96 9.28
CA HIS A 36 9.67 -9.47 10.04
C HIS A 36 10.06 -9.54 11.52
N PHE A 37 9.06 -9.37 12.38
CA PHE A 37 9.20 -9.35 13.82
C PHE A 37 8.17 -10.30 14.44
N GLY A 38 8.62 -11.11 15.39
CA GLY A 38 7.76 -12.00 16.16
C GLY A 38 6.84 -11.24 17.12
N LEU A 39 5.95 -11.98 17.80
CA LEU A 39 5.01 -11.39 18.78
C LEU A 39 5.72 -10.83 20.02
N ASP A 40 6.95 -11.26 20.28
CA ASP A 40 7.83 -10.74 21.32
C ASP A 40 8.54 -9.43 20.91
N GLY A 41 8.33 -8.98 19.66
CA GLY A 41 8.96 -7.79 19.10
C GLY A 41 10.42 -8.01 18.69
N ALA A 42 10.93 -9.25 18.69
CA ALA A 42 12.26 -9.56 18.22
C ALA A 42 12.26 -9.83 16.70
N PRO A 43 13.31 -9.45 15.96
CA PRO A 43 13.48 -9.88 14.58
C PRO A 43 13.53 -11.42 14.48
N ASP A 44 12.61 -12.01 13.74
CA ASP A 44 12.57 -13.45 13.45
C ASP A 44 12.90 -13.76 11.98
N ARG A 45 12.93 -12.74 11.12
CA ARG A 45 13.37 -12.84 9.73
C ARG A 45 14.21 -11.64 9.29
N TRP A 46 15.37 -11.94 8.71
CA TRP A 46 16.25 -10.98 8.07
C TRP A 46 16.18 -11.15 6.55
N GLY A 47 16.32 -10.04 5.84
CA GLY A 47 16.19 -10.01 4.39
C GLY A 47 16.92 -8.85 3.75
N SER A 48 16.92 -8.81 2.43
CA SER A 48 17.55 -7.72 1.69
C SER A 48 16.75 -6.43 1.86
N LYS A 49 17.42 -5.28 1.97
CA LYS A 49 16.74 -3.97 1.97
C LYS A 49 15.81 -3.77 0.76
N TYR A 50 16.12 -4.38 -0.39
CA TYR A 50 15.30 -4.29 -1.60
C TYR A 50 13.96 -5.02 -1.48
N GLU A 51 13.76 -5.86 -0.46
CA GLU A 51 12.45 -6.46 -0.17
C GLU A 51 11.39 -5.41 0.22
N LEU A 52 11.79 -4.20 0.64
CA LEU A 52 10.87 -3.07 0.78
C LEU A 52 10.08 -2.83 -0.52
N LEU A 53 10.71 -2.93 -1.70
CA LEU A 53 10.02 -2.75 -2.98
C LEU A 53 8.98 -3.83 -3.26
N ILE A 54 9.12 -5.02 -2.67
CA ILE A 54 8.12 -6.08 -2.78
C ILE A 54 6.88 -5.70 -1.98
N ILE A 55 7.06 -5.14 -0.77
CA ILE A 55 5.96 -4.64 0.07
C ILE A 55 5.19 -3.55 -0.69
N GLY A 56 5.88 -2.51 -1.14
CA GLY A 56 5.29 -1.43 -1.94
C GLY A 56 4.63 -1.96 -3.21
N GLY A 57 5.28 -2.89 -3.92
CA GLY A 57 4.74 -3.49 -5.14
C GLY A 57 3.42 -4.22 -4.93
N ILE A 58 3.32 -5.03 -3.88
CA ILE A 58 2.08 -5.74 -3.52
C ILE A 58 0.99 -4.73 -3.16
N MET A 59 1.31 -3.72 -2.35
CA MET A 59 0.34 -2.70 -1.92
C MET A 59 -0.12 -1.80 -3.09
N SER A 60 0.79 -1.46 -4.01
CA SER A 60 0.48 -0.81 -5.28
C SER A 60 -0.46 -1.67 -6.13
N GLY A 61 -0.22 -2.98 -6.21
CA GLY A 61 -1.10 -3.94 -6.88
C GLY A 61 -2.49 -3.99 -6.25
N ALA A 62 -2.59 -4.00 -4.92
CA ALA A 62 -3.87 -3.93 -4.22
C ALA A 62 -4.63 -2.64 -4.55
N ASN A 63 -3.95 -1.49 -4.55
CA ASN A 63 -4.56 -0.22 -4.96
C ASN A 63 -4.96 -0.21 -6.45
N LEU A 64 -4.24 -0.91 -7.32
CA LEU A 64 -4.63 -1.05 -8.72
C LEU A 64 -5.93 -1.83 -8.85
N VAL A 65 -6.08 -2.93 -8.11
CA VAL A 65 -7.34 -3.68 -8.05
C VAL A 65 -8.48 -2.78 -7.57
N MET A 66 -8.27 -2.00 -6.51
CA MET A 66 -9.27 -1.04 -6.01
C MET A 66 -9.63 0.02 -7.04
N ALA A 67 -8.67 0.55 -7.80
CA ALA A 67 -8.90 1.50 -8.88
C ALA A 67 -9.75 0.89 -10.02
N LEU A 68 -9.47 -0.36 -10.39
CA LEU A 68 -10.27 -1.09 -11.39
C LEU A 68 -11.70 -1.35 -10.89
N MET A 69 -11.87 -1.72 -9.62
CA MET A 69 -13.17 -1.85 -8.98
C MET A 69 -13.91 -0.51 -8.96
N TYR A 70 -13.23 0.59 -8.65
CA TYR A 70 -13.80 1.93 -8.68
C TYR A 70 -14.29 2.32 -10.07
N TRP A 71 -13.49 2.00 -11.10
CA TRP A 71 -13.85 2.24 -12.49
C TRP A 71 -15.08 1.46 -12.92
N LYS A 72 -15.16 0.17 -12.52
CA LYS A 72 -16.23 -0.75 -12.91
C LYS A 72 -17.35 -0.86 -11.88
N ILE A 73 -17.43 0.05 -10.92
CA ILE A 73 -18.32 -0.09 -9.75
C ILE A 73 -19.79 -0.27 -10.14
N GLU A 74 -20.26 0.41 -11.18
CA GLU A 74 -21.64 0.31 -11.65
C GLU A 74 -21.97 -1.09 -12.18
N ALA A 75 -21.03 -1.70 -12.92
CA ALA A 75 -21.15 -3.09 -13.38
C ALA A 75 -21.09 -4.08 -12.21
N LEU A 76 -20.21 -3.85 -11.22
CA LEU A 76 -20.13 -4.69 -10.02
C LEU A 76 -21.44 -4.67 -9.20
N PHE A 77 -22.10 -3.52 -9.12
CA PHE A 77 -23.44 -3.39 -8.53
C PHE A 77 -24.49 -4.17 -9.35
N ALA A 78 -24.48 -4.02 -10.67
CA ALA A 78 -25.42 -4.70 -11.55
C ALA A 78 -25.30 -6.24 -11.47
N MET A 79 -24.08 -6.75 -11.23
CA MET A 79 -23.82 -8.18 -11.04
C MET A 79 -24.10 -8.69 -9.61
N GLY A 80 -24.52 -7.82 -8.67
CA GLY A 80 -24.74 -8.21 -7.28
C GLY A 80 -23.47 -8.55 -6.50
N LEU A 81 -22.29 -8.13 -6.98
CA LEU A 81 -21.00 -8.43 -6.35
C LEU A 81 -20.63 -7.45 -5.23
N VAL A 82 -21.32 -6.30 -5.15
CA VAL A 82 -21.10 -5.31 -4.09
C VAL A 82 -22.02 -5.62 -2.91
N ASN A 83 -21.42 -6.03 -1.80
CA ASN A 83 -22.13 -6.37 -0.56
C ASN A 83 -21.83 -5.33 0.54
N GLY A 84 -22.74 -5.19 1.50
CA GLY A 84 -22.57 -4.30 2.67
C GLY A 84 -22.68 -2.79 2.39
N VAL A 85 -22.77 -2.36 1.13
CA VAL A 85 -22.92 -0.95 0.75
C VAL A 85 -24.10 -0.77 -0.21
N LYS A 86 -25.02 0.13 0.13
CA LYS A 86 -26.32 0.27 -0.58
C LYS A 86 -26.26 1.17 -1.82
N THR A 87 -25.19 1.94 -2.02
CA THR A 87 -25.11 2.94 -3.10
C THR A 87 -23.75 2.94 -3.79
N ILE A 88 -23.73 3.26 -5.08
CA ILE A 88 -22.50 3.46 -5.86
C ILE A 88 -21.60 4.52 -5.22
N ARG A 89 -22.20 5.63 -4.74
CA ARG A 89 -21.45 6.69 -4.03
C ARG A 89 -20.79 6.16 -2.77
N GLY A 90 -21.51 5.39 -1.95
CA GLY A 90 -20.97 4.78 -0.75
C GLY A 90 -19.80 3.85 -1.07
N ALA A 91 -19.93 3.01 -2.09
CA ALA A 91 -18.86 2.07 -2.45
C ALA A 91 -17.61 2.81 -2.96
N ARG A 92 -17.81 3.89 -3.74
CA ARG A 92 -16.71 4.76 -4.15
C ARG A 92 -15.99 5.39 -2.95
N ILE A 93 -16.70 5.80 -1.91
CA ILE A 93 -16.10 6.33 -0.67
C ILE A 93 -15.29 5.25 0.04
N VAL A 94 -15.84 4.04 0.19
CA VAL A 94 -15.15 2.91 0.81
C VAL A 94 -13.86 2.60 0.06
N LEU A 95 -13.90 2.49 -1.27
CA LEU A 95 -12.72 2.23 -2.07
C LEU A 95 -11.64 3.31 -1.89
N TRP A 96 -12.02 4.59 -1.92
CA TRP A 96 -11.07 5.68 -1.63
C TRP A 96 -10.47 5.58 -0.23
N ALA A 97 -11.30 5.32 0.79
CA ALA A 97 -10.85 5.20 2.17
C ALA A 97 -9.89 4.02 2.35
N THR A 98 -10.20 2.87 1.75
CA THR A 98 -9.33 1.69 1.76
C THR A 98 -8.03 1.96 1.02
N GLY A 99 -8.05 2.62 -0.14
CA GLY A 99 -6.84 2.94 -0.87
C GLY A 99 -5.92 3.90 -0.12
N ALA A 100 -6.50 4.90 0.56
CA ALA A 100 -5.75 5.78 1.45
C ALA A 100 -5.20 5.03 2.67
N LEU A 101 -5.98 4.13 3.27
CA LEU A 101 -5.53 3.30 4.39
C LEU A 101 -4.34 2.42 3.99
N ILE A 102 -4.38 1.79 2.81
CA ILE A 102 -3.25 1.00 2.28
C ILE A 102 -1.98 1.85 2.21
N ALA A 103 -2.08 3.08 1.70
CA ALA A 103 -0.92 3.98 1.62
C ALA A 103 -0.37 4.34 3.02
N VAL A 104 -1.25 4.63 3.98
CA VAL A 104 -0.85 4.94 5.36
C VAL A 104 -0.19 3.73 6.04
N LEU A 105 -0.77 2.53 5.89
CA LEU A 105 -0.22 1.31 6.45
C LEU A 105 1.12 0.95 5.82
N THR A 106 1.26 1.15 4.51
CA THR A 106 2.56 0.95 3.82
C THR A 106 3.59 1.91 4.39
N ALA A 107 3.28 3.21 4.47
CA ALA A 107 4.20 4.20 5.04
C ALA A 107 4.61 3.84 6.48
N GLY A 108 3.65 3.47 7.34
CA GLY A 108 3.91 3.08 8.72
C GLY A 108 4.80 1.85 8.83
N ALA A 109 4.51 0.80 8.05
CA ALA A 109 5.30 -0.42 8.02
C ALA A 109 6.73 -0.16 7.51
N SER A 110 6.89 0.57 6.41
CA SER A 110 8.19 0.88 5.84
C SER A 110 9.02 1.76 6.77
N ILE A 111 8.42 2.80 7.38
CA ILE A 111 9.09 3.64 8.38
C ILE A 111 9.54 2.80 9.57
N PHE A 112 8.68 1.92 10.08
CA PHE A 112 9.02 1.02 11.18
C PHE A 112 10.25 0.17 10.83
N LEU A 113 10.20 -0.59 9.73
CA LEU A 113 11.31 -1.45 9.31
C LEU A 113 12.61 -0.65 9.12
N VAL A 114 12.54 0.45 8.39
CA VAL A 114 13.69 1.35 8.14
C VAL A 114 14.27 1.92 9.43
N SER A 115 13.43 2.38 10.36
CA SER A 115 13.88 2.94 11.63
C SER A 115 14.64 1.91 12.48
N THR A 116 14.16 0.65 12.51
CA THR A 116 14.85 -0.42 13.23
C THR A 116 16.19 -0.77 12.61
N ALA A 117 16.30 -0.73 11.27
CA ALA A 117 17.55 -0.97 10.56
C ALA A 117 18.58 0.14 10.84
N LEU A 118 18.14 1.41 10.85
CA LEU A 118 19.02 2.55 11.14
C LEU A 118 19.47 2.59 12.61
N ALA A 119 18.65 2.12 13.55
CA ALA A 119 19.03 2.04 14.96
C ALA A 119 20.04 0.90 15.25
N ALA A 120 20.15 -0.07 14.34
CA ALA A 120 21.07 -1.19 14.44
C ALA A 120 22.39 -0.99 13.66
N ALA A 121 22.51 0.10 12.90
CA ALA A 121 23.68 0.47 12.10
C ALA A 121 24.63 1.39 12.90
#